data_AF-A0AA37GGB7-F1
#
_entry.id   AF-A0AA37GGB7-F1
#
_cell.length_a   1.000
_cell.length_b   1.000
_cell.length_c   1.000
_cell.angle_alpha   90.00
_cell.angle_beta   90.00
_cell.angle_gamma   90.00
#
_symmetry.space_group_name_H-M   'P 1'
#
loop_
_entity.id
_entity.type
_entity.pdbx_description
1 polymer ?
#
loop_
_entity_poly.entity_id
_entity_poly.type
_entity_poly.pdbx_seq_one_letter_code
_entity_poly.pdbx_strand_id
1 'polypeptide(L)'
;MSRAVFTAVFVSIFYLAKVAINDLAVADGLFGTLQEQLRGKPIQFTSLKFLDGLLTMLVRFFQPILTGKDPALSLFCIFMAGQLLAVHVLVQVEGLRAGNRGKLISFTTYWGVGWQLCTVGATLPIYFLLYVHTSPIPATFGADAFASAISIDPVQARAVLGSLSLGAILPTLLAALPSPNVITPHTQEIFLAIWQAFPCGLASRSSSSLKSSVPWV
;
A
#
# COMPACT_ATOMS: atom_id res chain seq x y z
N MET A 1 -22.04 21.82 0.90
CA MET A 1 -22.30 21.15 -0.39
C MET A 1 -21.19 20.17 -0.80
N SER A 2 -19.89 20.49 -0.62
CA SER A 2 -18.78 19.65 -1.11
C SER A 2 -18.69 18.23 -0.51
N ARG A 3 -18.90 18.05 0.80
CA ARG A 3 -18.75 16.74 1.47
C ARG A 3 -19.72 15.67 0.97
N ALA A 4 -20.97 16.04 0.71
CA ALA A 4 -21.98 15.10 0.21
C ALA A 4 -21.64 14.61 -1.20
N VAL A 5 -21.17 15.51 -2.08
CA VAL A 5 -20.73 15.17 -3.43
C VAL A 5 -19.53 14.21 -3.39
N PHE A 6 -18.49 14.53 -2.61
CA PHE A 6 -17.33 13.64 -2.49
C PHE A 6 -17.68 12.30 -1.86
N THR A 7 -18.60 12.27 -0.89
CA THR A 7 -19.08 11.02 -0.31
C THR A 7 -19.79 10.17 -1.36
N ALA A 8 -20.68 10.76 -2.16
CA ALA A 8 -21.35 10.06 -3.25
C ALA A 8 -20.35 9.50 -4.28
N VAL A 9 -19.33 10.30 -4.65
CA VAL A 9 -18.25 9.85 -5.55
C VAL A 9 -17.50 8.64 -4.98
N PHE A 10 -17.01 8.71 -3.73
CA PHE A 10 -16.24 7.60 -3.16
C PHE A 10 -17.08 6.34 -2.92
N VAL A 11 -18.36 6.48 -2.56
CA VAL A 11 -19.29 5.34 -2.49
C VAL A 11 -19.53 4.74 -3.86
N SER A 12 -19.63 5.56 -4.91
CA SER A 12 -19.80 5.08 -6.29
C SER A 12 -18.54 4.36 -6.78
N ILE A 13 -17.35 4.85 -6.45
CA ILE A 13 -16.08 4.16 -6.72
C ILE A 13 -16.04 2.80 -6.00
N PHE A 14 -16.53 2.74 -4.76
CA PHE A 14 -16.65 1.48 -4.02
C PHE A 14 -17.57 0.47 -4.70
N TYR A 15 -18.72 0.93 -5.15
CA TYR A 15 -19.65 0.12 -5.90
C TYR A 15 -19.02 -0.38 -7.21
N LEU A 16 -18.34 0.51 -7.95
CA LEU A 16 -17.61 0.15 -9.15
C LEU A 16 -16.49 -0.85 -8.86
N ALA A 17 -15.75 -0.71 -7.75
CA ALA A 17 -14.75 -1.68 -7.34
C ALA A 17 -15.38 -3.05 -7.07
N LYS A 18 -16.53 -3.10 -6.40
CA LYS A 18 -17.26 -4.36 -6.19
C LYS A 18 -17.68 -4.98 -7.54
N VAL A 19 -18.30 -4.21 -8.42
CA VAL A 19 -18.79 -4.75 -9.71
C VAL A 19 -17.62 -5.13 -10.62
N ALA A 20 -16.70 -4.21 -10.87
CA ALA A 20 -15.62 -4.40 -11.83
C ALA A 20 -14.51 -5.34 -11.34
N ILE A 21 -14.24 -5.37 -10.03
CA ILE A 21 -13.18 -6.25 -9.49
C ILE A 21 -13.76 -7.56 -9.01
N ASN A 22 -14.81 -7.55 -8.18
CA ASN A 22 -15.33 -8.79 -7.62
C ASN A 22 -16.27 -9.52 -8.58
N ASP A 23 -17.29 -8.86 -9.13
CA ASP A 23 -18.30 -9.56 -9.93
C ASP A 23 -17.72 -10.05 -11.27
N LEU A 24 -16.87 -9.26 -11.93
CA LEU A 24 -16.15 -9.70 -13.12
C LEU A 24 -15.13 -10.80 -12.80
N ALA A 25 -14.38 -10.71 -11.70
CA ALA A 25 -13.47 -11.80 -11.30
C ALA A 25 -14.21 -13.12 -11.05
N VAL A 26 -15.42 -13.07 -10.46
CA VAL A 26 -16.26 -14.26 -10.31
C VAL A 26 -16.71 -14.77 -11.67
N ALA A 27 -17.21 -13.89 -12.54
CA ALA A 27 -17.71 -14.26 -13.86
C ALA A 27 -16.62 -14.86 -14.76
N ASP A 28 -15.42 -14.32 -14.70
CA ASP A 28 -14.25 -14.77 -15.48
C ASP A 28 -13.56 -15.99 -14.85
N GLY A 29 -14.07 -16.51 -13.72
CA GLY A 29 -13.55 -17.70 -13.06
C GLY A 29 -12.21 -17.50 -12.36
N LEU A 30 -11.80 -16.25 -12.07
CA LEU A 30 -10.52 -15.92 -11.42
C LEU A 30 -10.33 -16.73 -10.14
N PHE A 31 -11.37 -16.88 -9.33
CA PHE A 31 -11.29 -17.63 -8.06
C PHE A 31 -10.98 -19.12 -8.27
N GLY A 32 -11.43 -19.72 -9.38
CA GLY A 32 -11.07 -21.09 -9.75
C GLY A 32 -9.58 -21.20 -10.08
N THR A 33 -9.09 -20.29 -10.92
CA THR A 33 -7.66 -20.19 -11.30
C THR A 33 -6.78 -19.92 -10.09
N LEU A 34 -7.17 -18.97 -9.23
CA LEU A 34 -6.47 -18.68 -7.98
C LEU A 34 -6.44 -19.90 -7.08
N GLN A 35 -7.57 -20.60 -6.92
CA GLN A 35 -7.59 -21.80 -6.10
C GLN A 35 -6.69 -22.89 -6.66
N GLU A 36 -6.60 -23.05 -7.98
CA GLU A 36 -5.66 -23.96 -8.62
C GLU A 36 -4.20 -23.53 -8.40
N GLN A 37 -3.86 -22.26 -8.59
CA GLN A 37 -2.52 -21.74 -8.31
C GLN A 37 -2.15 -21.87 -6.82
N LEU A 38 -3.12 -21.74 -5.94
CA LEU A 38 -2.96 -21.89 -4.50
C LEU A 38 -2.94 -23.37 -4.06
N ARG A 39 -3.30 -24.34 -4.93
CA ARG A 39 -3.16 -25.76 -4.63
C ARG A 39 -1.67 -26.13 -4.57
N GLY A 40 -1.17 -26.30 -3.36
CA GLY A 40 0.17 -26.80 -3.09
C GLY A 40 0.49 -26.67 -1.62
N LYS A 41 1.56 -27.36 -1.17
CA LYS A 41 2.04 -27.19 0.21
C LYS A 41 2.44 -25.73 0.44
N PRO A 42 2.13 -25.13 1.61
CA PRO A 42 2.62 -23.80 1.95
C PRO A 42 4.14 -23.74 1.87
N ILE A 43 4.67 -22.65 1.30
CA ILE A 43 6.11 -22.39 1.30
C ILE A 43 6.49 -21.98 2.72
N GLN A 44 7.51 -22.63 3.27
CA GLN A 44 8.00 -22.33 4.62
C GLN A 44 8.91 -21.11 4.55
N PHE A 45 8.43 -19.96 5.04
CA PHE A 45 9.22 -18.73 5.14
C PHE A 45 9.61 -18.43 6.59
N THR A 46 8.75 -18.81 7.53
CA THR A 46 8.85 -18.50 8.95
C THR A 46 8.58 -19.75 9.79
N SER A 47 8.57 -19.62 11.11
CA SER A 47 8.14 -20.69 12.03
C SER A 47 6.62 -20.69 12.28
N LEU A 48 5.89 -19.68 11.77
CA LEU A 48 4.47 -19.47 12.05
C LEU A 48 3.63 -19.90 10.84
N LYS A 49 2.94 -21.04 10.98
CA LYS A 49 2.13 -21.64 9.90
C LYS A 49 1.10 -20.69 9.28
N PHE A 50 0.48 -19.83 10.10
CA PHE A 50 -0.49 -18.84 9.62
C PHE A 50 0.17 -17.81 8.69
N LEU A 51 1.34 -17.27 9.08
CA LEU A 51 2.07 -16.30 8.27
C LEU A 51 2.58 -16.93 6.98
N ASP A 52 3.08 -18.15 7.04
CA ASP A 52 3.51 -18.89 5.85
C ASP A 52 2.35 -19.12 4.87
N GLY A 53 1.15 -19.41 5.38
CA GLY A 53 -0.05 -19.54 4.56
C GLY A 53 -0.42 -18.23 3.85
N LEU A 54 -0.45 -17.12 4.60
CA LEU A 54 -0.74 -15.79 4.05
C LEU A 54 0.32 -15.36 3.01
N LEU A 55 1.60 -15.50 3.34
CA LEU A 55 2.70 -15.16 2.45
C LEU A 55 2.72 -16.05 1.20
N THR A 56 2.47 -17.36 1.35
CA THR A 56 2.36 -18.26 0.20
C THR A 56 1.24 -17.81 -0.74
N MET A 57 0.09 -17.41 -0.18
CA MET A 57 -1.03 -16.91 -0.97
C MET A 57 -0.63 -15.67 -1.78
N LEU A 58 -0.03 -14.68 -1.12
CA LEU A 58 0.41 -13.44 -1.77
C LEU A 58 1.52 -13.71 -2.81
N VAL A 59 2.54 -14.49 -2.46
CA VAL A 59 3.66 -14.82 -3.37
C VAL A 59 3.14 -15.49 -4.64
N ARG A 60 2.28 -16.51 -4.52
CA ARG A 60 1.73 -17.21 -5.69
C ARG A 60 0.79 -16.35 -6.51
N PHE A 61 0.05 -15.43 -5.88
CA PHE A 61 -0.77 -14.46 -6.59
C PHE A 61 0.07 -13.53 -7.48
N PHE A 62 1.20 -13.02 -6.98
CA PHE A 62 2.05 -12.07 -7.73
C PHE A 62 3.07 -12.74 -8.65
N GLN A 63 3.39 -14.03 -8.46
CA GLN A 63 4.39 -14.74 -9.25
C GLN A 63 4.18 -14.67 -10.77
N PRO A 64 2.97 -14.85 -11.33
CA PRO A 64 2.75 -14.83 -12.79
C PRO A 64 3.23 -13.54 -13.45
N ILE A 65 3.08 -12.41 -12.76
CA ILE A 65 3.48 -11.07 -13.22
C ILE A 65 4.98 -11.03 -13.53
N LEU A 66 5.79 -11.72 -12.72
CA LEU A 66 7.25 -11.70 -12.81
C LEU A 66 7.80 -12.75 -13.78
N THR A 67 7.03 -13.79 -14.10
CA THR A 67 7.48 -14.85 -15.01
C THR A 67 7.49 -14.42 -16.47
N GLY A 68 6.80 -13.34 -16.82
CA GLY A 68 6.70 -12.85 -18.20
C GLY A 68 5.96 -13.79 -19.17
N LYS A 69 5.33 -14.86 -18.66
CA LYS A 69 4.55 -15.81 -19.47
C LYS A 69 3.33 -15.17 -20.13
N ASP A 70 2.78 -14.14 -19.49
CA ASP A 70 1.77 -13.25 -20.04
C ASP A 70 2.34 -11.82 -20.08
N PRO A 71 2.91 -11.40 -21.24
CA PRO A 71 3.48 -10.07 -21.39
C PRO A 71 2.47 -8.94 -21.19
N ALA A 72 1.18 -9.16 -21.51
CA ALA A 72 0.15 -8.14 -21.34
C ALA A 72 -0.11 -7.88 -19.86
N LEU A 73 -0.21 -8.95 -19.06
CA LEU A 73 -0.32 -8.87 -17.60
C LEU A 73 0.92 -8.19 -17.00
N SER A 74 2.13 -8.61 -17.40
CA SER A 74 3.37 -8.02 -16.89
C SER A 74 3.46 -6.51 -17.19
N LEU A 75 3.15 -6.08 -18.42
CA LEU A 75 3.16 -4.68 -18.81
C LEU A 75 2.11 -3.86 -18.07
N PHE A 76 0.90 -4.40 -17.93
CA PHE A 76 -0.16 -3.76 -17.13
C PHE A 76 0.28 -3.57 -15.67
N CYS A 77 0.92 -4.58 -15.07
CA CYS A 77 1.40 -4.48 -13.70
C CYS A 77 2.56 -3.49 -13.53
N ILE A 78 3.42 -3.30 -14.54
CA ILE A 78 4.43 -2.22 -14.52
C ILE A 78 3.75 -0.85 -14.48
N PHE A 79 2.75 -0.64 -15.33
CA PHE A 79 1.94 0.58 -15.30
C PHE A 79 1.29 0.79 -13.92
N MET A 80 0.65 -0.25 -13.39
CA MET A 80 -0.03 -0.20 -12.09
C MET A 80 0.94 0.02 -10.91
N ALA A 81 2.15 -0.54 -10.96
CA ALA A 81 3.17 -0.32 -9.94
C ALA A 81 3.60 1.15 -9.87
N GLY A 82 3.74 1.82 -11.02
CA GLY A 82 4.01 3.26 -11.08
C GLY A 82 2.90 4.09 -10.42
N GLN A 83 1.64 3.78 -10.73
CA GLN A 83 0.48 4.43 -10.12
C GLN A 83 0.44 4.19 -8.60
N LEU A 84 0.70 2.96 -8.17
CA LEU A 84 0.75 2.56 -6.76
C LEU A 84 1.78 3.37 -5.98
N LEU A 85 3.00 3.50 -6.50
CA LEU A 85 4.07 4.24 -5.84
C LEU A 85 3.72 5.72 -5.70
N ALA A 86 3.11 6.33 -6.72
CA ALA A 86 2.67 7.72 -6.66
C ALA A 86 1.59 7.92 -5.58
N VAL A 87 0.60 7.03 -5.53
CA VAL A 87 -0.45 7.06 -4.50
C VAL A 87 0.15 6.81 -3.10
N HIS A 88 1.14 5.91 -2.99
CA HIS A 88 1.84 5.67 -1.73
C HIS A 88 2.51 6.93 -1.21
N VAL A 89 3.25 7.64 -2.06
CA VAL A 89 3.87 8.93 -1.70
C VAL A 89 2.82 9.95 -1.26
N LEU A 90 1.67 10.02 -1.95
CA LEU A 90 0.58 10.92 -1.55
C LEU A 90 0.09 10.61 -0.13
N VAL A 91 -0.25 9.36 0.15
CA VAL A 91 -0.72 8.93 1.48
C VAL A 91 0.34 9.18 2.56
N GLN A 92 1.62 8.94 2.23
CA GLN A 92 2.74 9.26 3.10
C GLN A 92 2.81 10.74 3.43
N VAL A 93 2.81 11.61 2.41
CA VAL A 93 2.89 13.06 2.57
C VAL A 93 1.70 13.59 3.37
N GLU A 94 0.48 13.15 3.04
CA GLU A 94 -0.72 13.56 3.76
C GLU A 94 -0.72 13.10 5.23
N GLY A 95 -0.16 11.92 5.51
CA GLY A 95 -0.01 11.45 6.88
C GLY A 95 1.03 12.22 7.70
N LEU A 96 2.02 12.83 7.04
CA LEU A 96 3.05 13.64 7.67
C LEU A 96 2.64 15.11 7.91
N ARG A 97 1.54 15.58 7.30
CA ARG A 97 1.08 16.96 7.48
C ARG A 97 0.67 17.24 8.92
N ALA A 98 1.07 18.39 9.44
CA ALA A 98 0.77 18.81 10.81
C ALA A 98 -0.74 18.77 11.14
N GLY A 99 -1.61 19.18 10.21
CA GLY A 99 -3.06 19.17 10.39
C GLY A 99 -3.69 17.77 10.52
N ASN A 100 -2.99 16.73 10.06
CA ASN A 100 -3.47 15.35 10.09
C ASN A 100 -2.87 14.52 11.25
N ARG A 101 -1.94 15.09 12.02
CA ARG A 101 -1.21 14.39 13.08
C ARG A 101 -2.16 13.77 14.11
N GLY A 102 -1.96 12.49 14.42
CA GLY A 102 -2.76 11.76 15.40
C GLY A 102 -4.12 11.27 14.89
N LYS A 103 -4.48 11.53 13.62
CA LYS A 103 -5.71 11.03 13.00
C LYS A 103 -5.46 9.69 12.31
N LEU A 104 -6.52 8.93 12.06
CA LEU A 104 -6.42 7.63 11.39
C LEU A 104 -5.72 7.70 10.02
N ILE A 105 -5.92 8.82 9.29
CA ILE A 105 -5.25 9.10 8.01
C ILE A 105 -3.73 9.28 8.11
N SER A 106 -3.20 9.56 9.32
CA SER A 106 -1.77 9.73 9.56
C SER A 106 -1.01 8.43 9.81
N PHE A 107 -1.71 7.32 10.07
CA PHE A 107 -1.06 6.03 10.28
C PHE A 107 -0.94 5.27 8.96
N THR A 108 -0.01 5.72 8.13
CA THR A 108 0.15 5.30 6.74
C THR A 108 0.52 3.82 6.58
N THR A 109 1.21 3.21 7.56
CA THR A 109 1.47 1.77 7.58
C THR A 109 0.20 0.93 7.63
N TYR A 110 -0.84 1.32 8.40
CA TYR A 110 -2.10 0.55 8.39
C TYR A 110 -2.78 0.61 7.03
N TRP A 111 -2.70 1.76 6.36
CA TRP A 111 -3.23 1.91 5.00
C TRP A 111 -2.50 1.00 4.02
N GLY A 112 -1.17 0.99 4.02
CA GLY A 112 -0.41 0.09 3.15
C GLY A 112 -0.59 -1.39 3.49
N VAL A 113 -0.75 -1.77 4.76
CA VAL A 113 -1.14 -3.16 5.12
C VAL A 113 -2.53 -3.49 4.56
N GLY A 114 -3.48 -2.56 4.65
CA GLY A 114 -4.78 -2.70 4.02
C GLY A 114 -4.68 -2.93 2.51
N TRP A 115 -3.72 -2.29 1.83
CA TRP A 115 -3.52 -2.44 0.39
C TRP A 115 -3.11 -3.87 0.01
N GLN A 116 -2.31 -4.52 0.84
CA GLN A 116 -1.90 -5.91 0.62
C GLN A 116 -3.06 -6.89 0.87
N LEU A 117 -3.93 -6.61 1.84
CA LEU A 117 -4.99 -7.54 2.23
C LEU A 117 -6.28 -7.39 1.40
N CYS A 118 -6.64 -6.15 1.05
CA CYS A 118 -7.93 -5.82 0.44
C CYS A 118 -7.80 -5.15 -0.94
N THR A 119 -6.58 -5.03 -1.47
CA THR A 119 -6.22 -4.25 -2.67
C THR A 119 -6.31 -2.73 -2.47
N VAL A 120 -5.60 -2.00 -3.33
CA VAL A 120 -5.59 -0.52 -3.33
C VAL A 120 -6.94 0.04 -3.78
N GLY A 121 -7.60 -0.62 -4.74
CA GLY A 121 -8.89 -0.19 -5.28
C GLY A 121 -10.00 -0.13 -4.24
N ALA A 122 -10.01 -1.05 -3.26
CA ALA A 122 -10.98 -1.03 -2.17
C ALA A 122 -10.57 -0.11 -1.01
N THR A 123 -9.28 0.00 -0.72
CA THR A 123 -8.82 0.73 0.47
C THR A 123 -8.72 2.24 0.28
N LEU A 124 -8.32 2.68 -0.92
CA LEU A 124 -8.10 4.10 -1.20
C LEU A 124 -9.38 4.96 -1.12
N PRO A 125 -10.56 4.50 -1.56
CA PRO A 125 -11.79 5.25 -1.36
C PRO A 125 -12.16 5.41 0.13
N ILE A 126 -11.86 4.43 0.99
CA ILE A 126 -12.04 4.57 2.45
C ILE A 126 -11.11 5.65 2.98
N TYR A 127 -9.83 5.61 2.59
CA TYR A 127 -8.83 6.59 2.98
C TYR A 127 -9.31 8.02 2.68
N PHE A 128 -9.76 8.26 1.44
CA PHE A 128 -10.21 9.59 1.05
C PHE A 128 -11.53 10.00 1.69
N LEU A 129 -12.45 9.07 1.91
CA LEU A 129 -13.68 9.35 2.65
C LEU A 129 -13.35 9.78 4.09
N LEU A 130 -12.46 9.07 4.77
CA LEU A 130 -11.98 9.46 6.09
C LEU A 130 -11.22 10.79 6.05
N TYR A 131 -10.42 11.05 5.02
CA TYR A 131 -9.73 12.32 4.86
C TYR A 131 -10.72 13.48 4.80
N VAL A 132 -11.76 13.40 3.96
CA VAL A 132 -12.78 14.44 3.82
C VAL A 132 -13.55 14.70 5.12
N HIS A 133 -13.75 13.67 5.94
CA HIS A 133 -14.52 13.76 7.19
C HIS A 133 -13.67 14.14 8.40
N THR A 134 -12.40 13.76 8.44
CA THR A 134 -11.54 13.90 9.62
C THR A 134 -10.42 14.93 9.45
N SER A 135 -9.93 15.18 8.24
CA SER A 135 -8.87 16.16 8.02
C SER A 135 -9.41 17.57 8.25
N PRO A 136 -8.69 18.44 8.99
CA PRO A 136 -9.11 19.83 9.17
C PRO A 136 -8.66 20.71 7.99
N ILE A 137 -7.67 20.24 7.20
CA ILE A 137 -6.99 21.00 6.15
C ILE A 137 -7.99 21.59 5.14
N PRO A 138 -8.99 20.83 4.62
CA PRO A 138 -9.95 21.38 3.67
C PRO A 138 -10.85 22.49 4.23
N ALA A 139 -10.96 22.59 5.56
CA ALA A 139 -11.77 23.58 6.26
C ALA A 139 -10.93 24.70 6.89
N THR A 140 -9.61 24.66 6.75
CA THR A 140 -8.71 25.71 7.29
C THR A 140 -8.76 26.94 6.40
N PHE A 141 -9.11 28.09 6.98
CA PHE A 141 -9.14 29.38 6.31
C PHE A 141 -8.01 30.30 6.79
N GLY A 142 -7.49 31.13 5.89
CA GLY A 142 -6.35 32.01 6.14
C GLY A 142 -5.02 31.39 5.72
N ALA A 143 -4.16 32.21 5.09
CA ALA A 143 -2.91 31.73 4.48
C ALA A 143 -1.96 31.10 5.51
N ASP A 144 -1.76 31.73 6.67
CA ASP A 144 -0.84 31.24 7.70
C ASP A 144 -1.34 29.97 8.37
N ALA A 145 -2.65 29.91 8.67
CA ALA A 145 -3.28 28.73 9.25
C ALA A 145 -3.22 27.54 8.28
N PHE A 146 -3.48 27.79 6.99
CA PHE A 146 -3.36 26.78 5.95
C PHE A 146 -1.91 26.30 5.80
N ALA A 147 -0.94 27.22 5.71
CA ALA A 147 0.48 26.91 5.61
C ALA A 147 0.97 26.05 6.81
N SER A 148 0.54 26.41 8.02
CA SER A 148 0.82 25.63 9.22
C SER A 148 0.19 24.23 9.15
N ALA A 149 -1.08 24.12 8.73
CA ALA A 149 -1.78 22.85 8.62
C ALA A 149 -1.16 21.89 7.58
N ILE A 150 -0.62 22.44 6.48
CA ILE A 150 0.03 21.63 5.43
C ILE A 150 1.53 21.42 5.66
N SER A 151 2.11 22.04 6.69
CA SER A 151 3.53 21.95 6.98
C SER A 151 3.97 20.52 7.29
N ILE A 152 5.20 20.19 6.88
CA ILE A 152 5.83 18.89 7.08
C ILE A 152 7.25 19.17 7.57
N ASP A 153 7.70 18.40 8.55
CA ASP A 153 9.09 18.44 9.00
C ASP A 153 10.05 18.09 7.83
N PRO A 154 11.05 18.94 7.52
CA PRO A 154 11.94 18.71 6.38
C PRO A 154 12.71 17.39 6.44
N VAL A 155 13.03 16.90 7.63
CA VAL A 155 13.74 15.62 7.82
C VAL A 155 12.81 14.46 7.45
N GLN A 156 11.56 14.50 7.91
CA GLN A 156 10.54 13.51 7.55
C GLN A 156 10.21 13.55 6.06
N ALA A 157 10.08 14.74 5.45
CA ALA A 157 9.84 14.89 4.02
C ALA A 157 10.95 14.24 3.17
N ARG A 158 12.22 14.47 3.52
CA ARG A 158 13.37 13.83 2.85
C ARG A 158 13.42 12.32 3.08
N ALA A 159 13.00 11.87 4.27
CA ALA A 159 12.97 10.45 4.60
C ALA A 159 11.94 9.67 3.75
N VAL A 160 10.88 10.30 3.23
CA VAL A 160 9.89 9.63 2.37
C VAL A 160 10.55 8.97 1.17
N LEU A 161 11.42 9.70 0.45
CA LEU A 161 12.09 9.14 -0.74
C LEU A 161 13.00 7.97 -0.37
N GLY A 162 13.81 8.11 0.68
CA GLY A 162 14.68 7.02 1.14
C GLY A 162 13.88 5.78 1.56
N SER A 163 12.76 5.99 2.27
CA SER A 163 11.88 4.90 2.69
C SER A 163 11.17 4.22 1.53
N LEU A 164 10.76 4.98 0.50
CA LEU A 164 10.14 4.43 -0.70
C LEU A 164 11.15 3.59 -1.48
N SER A 165 12.37 4.10 -1.62
CA SER A 165 13.45 3.40 -2.31
C SER A 165 13.79 2.07 -1.63
N LEU A 166 13.96 2.08 -0.31
CA LEU A 166 14.33 0.88 0.45
C LEU A 166 13.15 -0.06 0.68
N GLY A 167 11.96 0.49 0.93
CA GLY A 167 10.77 -0.26 1.29
C GLY A 167 10.05 -0.86 0.10
N ALA A 168 9.96 -0.13 -1.02
CA ALA A 168 9.16 -0.54 -2.18
C ALA A 168 9.99 -0.76 -3.45
N ILE A 169 10.83 0.20 -3.85
CA ILE A 169 11.56 0.12 -5.14
C ILE A 169 12.57 -1.03 -5.12
N LEU A 170 13.45 -1.08 -4.12
CA LEU A 170 14.48 -2.10 -4.02
C LEU A 170 13.88 -3.52 -3.96
N PRO A 171 12.89 -3.84 -3.10
CA PRO A 171 12.27 -5.16 -3.11
C PRO A 171 11.56 -5.48 -4.43
N THR A 172 10.98 -4.49 -5.11
CA THR A 172 10.34 -4.70 -6.42
C THR A 172 11.37 -5.12 -7.45
N LEU A 173 12.52 -4.42 -7.50
CA LEU A 173 13.61 -4.74 -8.43
C LEU A 173 14.22 -6.12 -8.14
N LEU A 174 14.40 -6.46 -6.86
CA LEU A 174 14.91 -7.76 -6.45
C LEU A 174 13.96 -8.90 -6.86
N ALA A 175 12.66 -8.75 -6.62
CA ALA A 175 11.66 -9.73 -7.04
C ALA A 175 11.60 -9.86 -8.58
N ALA A 176 11.73 -8.74 -9.30
CA ALA A 176 11.70 -8.70 -10.75
C ALA A 176 12.96 -9.28 -11.45
N LEU A 177 13.98 -9.71 -10.70
CA LEU A 177 15.14 -10.38 -11.31
C LEU A 177 14.71 -11.65 -12.06
N PRO A 178 15.23 -11.90 -13.28
CA PRO A 178 14.83 -13.06 -14.07
C PRO A 178 15.14 -14.39 -13.38
N SER A 179 14.14 -15.26 -13.25
CA SER A 179 14.30 -16.63 -12.79
C SER A 179 13.97 -17.62 -13.93
N PRO A 180 14.72 -18.73 -14.12
CA PRO A 180 15.86 -19.20 -13.32
C PRO A 180 17.22 -18.62 -13.73
N ASN A 181 17.26 -17.74 -14.73
CA ASN A 181 18.51 -17.34 -15.39
C ASN A 181 19.46 -16.49 -14.52
N VAL A 182 18.93 -15.64 -13.64
CA VAL A 182 19.71 -14.78 -12.73
C VAL A 182 19.58 -15.24 -11.28
N ILE A 183 18.37 -15.60 -10.85
CA ILE A 183 18.09 -16.10 -9.49
C ILE A 183 17.29 -17.40 -9.52
N THR A 184 17.44 -18.22 -8.48
CA THR A 184 16.65 -19.45 -8.36
C THR A 184 15.17 -19.12 -8.11
N PRO A 185 14.22 -20.00 -8.51
CA PRO A 185 12.80 -19.78 -8.26
C PRO A 185 12.48 -19.54 -6.77
N HIS A 186 13.14 -20.30 -5.89
CA HIS A 186 12.96 -20.14 -4.45
C HIS A 186 13.46 -18.79 -3.93
N THR A 187 14.57 -18.27 -4.48
CA THR A 187 15.05 -16.92 -4.16
C THR A 187 14.05 -15.85 -4.58
N GLN A 188 13.39 -16.02 -5.74
CA GLN A 188 12.36 -15.09 -6.21
C GLN A 188 11.13 -15.10 -5.29
N GLU A 189 10.72 -16.27 -4.80
CA GLU A 189 9.65 -16.41 -3.80
C GLU A 189 9.97 -15.67 -2.50
N ILE A 190 11.22 -15.77 -2.01
CA ILE A 190 11.67 -15.05 -0.80
C ILE A 190 11.63 -13.53 -1.04
N PHE A 191 12.11 -13.04 -2.18
CA PHE A 191 12.06 -11.61 -2.48
C PHE A 191 10.62 -11.10 -2.60
N LEU A 192 9.71 -11.88 -3.19
CA LEU A 192 8.28 -11.59 -3.20
C LEU A 192 7.68 -11.57 -1.80
N ALA A 193 8.08 -12.49 -0.91
CA ALA A 193 7.61 -12.52 0.48
C ALA A 193 8.08 -11.28 1.26
N ILE A 194 9.34 -10.88 1.07
CA ILE A 194 9.90 -9.64 1.64
C ILE A 194 9.16 -8.41 1.10
N TRP A 195 8.85 -8.39 -0.20
CA TRP A 195 8.10 -7.31 -0.83
C TRP A 195 6.71 -7.10 -0.21
N GLN A 196 6.06 -8.15 0.31
CA GLN A 196 4.77 -8.00 1.01
C GLN A 196 4.85 -7.06 2.21
N ALA A 197 6.04 -6.93 2.83
CA ALA A 197 6.28 -6.05 3.96
C ALA A 197 6.60 -4.59 3.59
N PHE A 198 6.55 -4.21 2.30
CA PHE A 198 6.86 -2.84 1.86
C PHE A 198 6.17 -1.72 2.66
N PRO A 199 4.91 -1.87 3.12
CA PRO A 199 4.21 -0.84 3.91
C PRO A 199 4.85 -0.53 5.27
N CYS A 200 5.64 -1.47 5.80
CA CYS A 200 6.19 -1.40 7.17
C CYS A 200 7.50 -0.60 7.25
N GLY A 201 8.13 -0.27 6.12
CA GLY A 201 9.45 0.39 6.06
C GLY A 201 9.54 1.77 6.72
N LEU A 202 8.42 2.32 7.22
CA LEU A 202 8.30 3.67 7.78
C LEU A 202 7.98 3.73 9.28
N ALA A 203 7.61 2.61 9.91
CA ALA A 203 7.17 2.61 11.31
C ALA A 203 8.31 2.93 12.31
N SER A 204 9.58 2.78 11.91
CA SER A 204 10.72 2.84 12.84
C SER A 204 11.18 4.26 13.23
N ARG A 205 10.68 5.33 12.60
CA ARG A 205 11.14 6.71 12.89
C ARG A 205 10.10 7.65 13.48
N SER A 206 8.85 7.21 13.63
CA SER A 206 7.79 8.00 14.29
C SER A 206 7.91 7.97 15.83
N SER A 207 8.44 6.88 16.40
CA SER A 207 8.53 6.70 17.86
C SER A 207 9.57 7.59 18.56
N SER A 208 10.54 8.15 17.82
CA SER A 208 11.53 9.07 18.40
C SER A 208 10.96 10.48 18.66
N SER A 209 9.83 10.85 18.05
CA SER A 209 9.18 12.16 18.29
C SER A 209 8.22 12.15 19.49
N LEU A 210 7.86 10.99 20.04
CA LEU A 210 6.98 10.86 21.20
C LEU A 210 7.72 10.99 22.54
N LYS A 211 9.06 10.97 22.54
CA LYS A 211 9.86 11.11 23.77
C LYS A 211 10.25 12.56 24.13
N SER A 212 9.96 13.55 23.27
CA SER A 212 10.38 14.95 23.50
C SER A 212 9.25 15.90 23.93
N SER A 213 8.09 15.38 24.34
CA SER A 213 6.94 16.19 24.78
C SER A 213 6.39 15.77 26.15
N VAL A 214 7.29 15.47 27.08
CA VAL A 214 7.00 15.47 28.52
C VAL A 214 7.85 16.59 29.15
N PRO A 215 7.28 17.77 29.44
CA PRO A 215 7.96 18.74 30.28
C PRO A 215 7.91 18.22 31.72
N TRP A 216 9.06 17.82 32.24
CA TRP A 216 9.25 17.70 33.69
C TRP A 216 9.65 19.08 34.21
N VAL A 217 8.80 19.62 35.10
CA VAL A 217 9.03 20.66 36.11
C VAL A 217 9.71 21.96 35.65
#